data_AF-A0A800K5T6-F1
#
_entry.id   AF-A0A800K5T6-F1
#
_cell.length_a   1.000
_cell.length_b   1.000
_cell.length_c   1.000
_cell.angle_alpha   90.00
_cell.angle_beta   90.00
_cell.angle_gamma   90.00
#
_symmetry.space_group_name_H-M   'P 1'
#
loop_
_entity.id
_entity.type
_entity.pdbx_description
1 polymer ?
#
loop_
_entity_poly.entity_id
_entity_poly.type
_entity_poly.pdbx_seq_one_letter_code
_entity_poly.pdbx_strand_id
1 'polypeptide(L)'
;MSTTRSTRSSRRRTDEGIAAGLFGVPGFSVDGVLYWGQDRLQQVERALGGAVVTRPPAADGSAAPAPTDLWFDYSSPFSYLASCRAPGLFGDALRWRPMLLGAVFKMVDTPNVPFFAMNEAKRAWVTQDIARQADEAGVALRWPSGFPLKTVLPLRMTLLALEQAPERAPAFIAAVFAALWQDDASPEDVALLSRLADDAGFDGAALADAARQGPAKELLRRETSAAVAAGVFGAPGIVVHGAAGPQLFWGNDRLGLALDAALR
;
A
#
# COMPACT_ATOMS: atom_id res chain seq x y z
N MET A 1 -3.09 52.13 5.03
CA MET A 1 -1.67 51.67 5.02
C MET A 1 -1.43 50.29 5.67
N SER A 2 -2.44 49.42 5.83
CA SER A 2 -2.27 48.11 6.53
C SER A 2 -2.15 46.89 5.59
N THR A 3 -2.71 46.98 4.37
CA THR A 3 -2.82 45.86 3.42
C THR A 3 -1.49 45.48 2.74
N THR A 4 -0.58 46.43 2.51
CA THR A 4 0.68 46.23 1.76
C THR A 4 1.77 45.50 2.57
N ARG A 5 1.72 45.58 3.90
CA ARG A 5 2.70 44.94 4.81
C ARG A 5 2.35 43.47 5.04
N SER A 6 1.05 43.16 5.11
CA SER A 6 0.52 41.79 5.21
C SER A 6 0.86 40.94 3.97
N THR A 7 0.69 41.48 2.76
CA THR A 7 0.97 40.76 1.51
C THR A 7 2.45 40.47 1.26
N ARG A 8 3.36 41.41 1.61
CA ARG A 8 4.82 41.15 1.56
C ARG A 8 5.25 40.08 2.55
N SER A 9 4.64 40.05 3.75
CA SER A 9 4.93 39.03 4.75
C SER A 9 4.44 37.64 4.34
N SER A 10 3.30 37.56 3.64
CA SER A 10 2.74 36.30 3.13
C SER A 10 3.60 35.73 2.00
N ARG A 11 3.96 36.54 0.99
CA ARG A 11 4.84 36.11 -0.11
C ARG A 11 6.20 35.62 0.40
N ARG A 12 6.84 36.38 1.30
CA ARG A 12 8.11 35.98 1.90
C ARG A 12 8.02 34.62 2.61
N ARG A 13 6.93 34.35 3.33
CA ARG A 13 6.71 33.05 4.00
C ARG A 13 6.44 31.92 3.00
N THR A 14 5.73 32.20 1.91
CA THR A 14 5.56 31.25 0.80
C THR A 14 6.91 30.94 0.16
N ASP A 15 7.73 31.94 -0.12
CA ASP A 15 9.06 31.77 -0.72
C ASP A 15 10.00 31.00 0.22
N GLU A 16 10.00 31.31 1.53
CA GLU A 16 10.71 30.54 2.56
C GLU A 16 10.25 29.08 2.60
N GLY A 17 8.93 28.86 2.50
CA GLY A 17 8.38 27.51 2.48
C GLY A 17 8.81 26.72 1.24
N ILE A 18 8.73 27.33 0.06
CA ILE A 18 9.17 26.72 -1.21
C ILE A 18 10.67 26.44 -1.17
N ALA A 19 11.48 27.37 -0.65
CA ALA A 19 12.92 27.18 -0.47
C ALA A 19 13.25 26.03 0.51
N ALA A 20 12.39 25.79 1.50
CA ALA A 20 12.45 24.65 2.40
C ALA A 20 11.85 23.34 1.80
N GLY A 21 11.44 23.35 0.53
CA GLY A 21 10.90 22.19 -0.18
C GLY A 21 9.40 21.94 0.02
N LEU A 22 8.66 22.82 0.71
CA LEU A 22 7.22 22.69 0.84
C LEU A 22 6.53 22.86 -0.52
N PHE A 23 5.74 21.86 -0.89
CA PHE A 23 4.97 21.85 -2.15
C PHE A 23 3.45 21.76 -1.93
N GLY A 24 2.99 21.64 -0.68
CA GLY A 24 1.57 21.47 -0.37
C GLY A 24 1.22 21.75 1.08
N VAL A 25 -0.08 21.77 1.38
CA VAL A 25 -0.64 22.09 2.70
C VAL A 25 -1.59 20.99 3.22
N PRO A 26 -1.71 20.79 4.54
CA PRO A 26 -0.77 21.29 5.55
C PRO A 26 0.62 20.64 5.35
N GLY A 27 1.67 21.41 5.59
CA GLY A 27 3.07 20.94 5.49
C GLY A 27 3.85 21.41 6.71
N PHE A 28 4.70 20.53 7.23
CA PHE A 28 5.43 20.71 8.47
C PHE A 28 6.92 20.47 8.22
N SER A 29 7.78 21.26 8.85
CA SER A 29 9.22 21.01 8.87
C SER A 29 9.67 20.95 10.32
N VAL A 30 10.29 19.84 10.71
CA VAL A 30 10.85 19.62 12.06
C VAL A 30 12.31 19.24 11.86
N ASP A 31 13.23 20.04 12.41
CA ASP A 31 14.69 19.87 12.28
C ASP A 31 15.19 19.64 10.84
N GLY A 32 14.57 20.32 9.87
CA GLY A 32 14.90 20.21 8.45
C GLY A 32 14.25 19.02 7.72
N VAL A 33 13.49 18.17 8.43
CA VAL A 33 12.73 17.05 7.85
C VAL A 33 11.32 17.51 7.49
N LEU A 34 10.95 17.30 6.22
CA LEU A 34 9.66 17.69 5.67
C LEU A 34 8.59 16.60 5.81
N TYR A 35 7.45 16.95 6.38
CA TYR A 35 6.23 16.15 6.46
C TYR A 35 5.10 16.86 5.71
N TRP A 36 4.31 16.10 4.95
CA TRP A 36 3.21 16.66 4.17
C TRP A 36 1.91 15.88 4.42
N GLY A 37 0.82 16.62 4.60
CA GLY A 37 -0.51 16.11 4.85
C GLY A 37 -0.82 15.88 6.33
N GLN A 38 -2.11 15.92 6.66
CA GLN A 38 -2.63 15.61 7.98
C GLN A 38 -2.33 14.15 8.40
N ASP A 39 -2.10 13.27 7.44
CA ASP A 39 -1.82 11.84 7.64
C ASP A 39 -0.40 11.58 8.12
N ARG A 40 0.40 12.64 8.32
CA ARG A 40 1.74 12.59 8.88
C ARG A 40 1.86 13.22 10.26
N LEU A 41 0.75 13.59 10.89
CA LEU A 41 0.77 14.26 12.20
C LEU A 41 1.39 13.40 13.31
N GLN A 42 1.18 12.08 13.30
CA GLN A 42 1.82 11.19 14.27
C GLN A 42 3.35 11.11 14.09
N GLN A 43 3.85 11.27 12.86
CA GLN A 43 5.28 11.39 12.58
C GLN A 43 5.84 12.73 13.06
N VAL A 44 5.09 13.82 12.83
CA VAL A 44 5.45 15.16 13.32
C VAL A 44 5.52 15.18 14.85
N GLU A 45 4.53 14.59 15.53
CA GLU A 45 4.52 14.51 17.00
C GLU A 45 5.74 13.74 17.53
N ARG A 46 6.08 12.59 16.94
CA ARG A 46 7.29 11.84 17.30
C ARG A 46 8.57 12.64 17.05
N ALA A 47 8.66 13.35 15.93
CA ALA A 47 9.81 14.20 15.62
C ALA A 47 9.99 15.34 16.63
N LEU A 48 8.89 15.85 17.20
CA LEU A 48 8.90 16.87 18.26
C LEU A 48 9.23 16.30 19.65
N GLY A 49 9.54 15.00 19.77
CA GLY A 49 9.79 14.33 21.05
C GLY A 49 8.52 13.93 21.81
N GLY A 50 7.36 13.96 21.14
CA GLY A 50 6.09 13.48 21.69
C GLY A 50 6.15 11.98 21.98
N ALA A 51 5.46 11.56 23.05
CA ALA A 51 5.37 10.15 23.39
C ALA A 51 4.64 9.38 22.28
N VAL A 52 5.12 8.19 21.95
CA VAL A 52 4.36 7.27 21.10
C VAL A 52 3.11 6.87 21.89
N VAL A 53 1.94 7.31 21.44
CA VAL A 53 0.68 6.78 21.98
C VAL A 53 0.54 5.36 21.46
N THR A 54 1.14 4.41 22.18
CA THR A 54 0.88 2.99 21.97
C THR A 54 -0.51 2.70 22.48
N ARG A 55 -1.39 2.19 21.60
CA ARG A 55 -2.70 1.69 22.04
C ARG A 55 -2.43 0.67 23.16
N PRO A 56 -3.11 0.77 24.33
CA PRO A 56 -3.07 -0.33 25.27
C PRO A 56 -3.51 -1.61 24.54
N PRO A 57 -2.93 -2.78 24.86
CA PRO A 57 -3.43 -4.03 24.32
C PRO A 57 -4.95 -4.07 24.51
N ALA A 58 -5.66 -4.53 23.49
CA ALA A 58 -7.12 -4.65 23.58
C ALA A 58 -7.43 -5.41 24.87
N ALA A 59 -8.28 -4.82 25.72
CA ALA A 59 -8.67 -5.44 26.98
C ALA A 59 -9.12 -6.88 26.69
N ASP A 60 -8.67 -7.80 27.52
CA ASP A 60 -8.96 -9.22 27.48
C ASP A 60 -10.47 -9.45 27.32
N GLY A 61 -10.87 -9.82 26.10
CA GLY A 61 -12.26 -9.98 25.69
C GLY A 61 -12.69 -9.25 24.41
N SER A 62 -11.79 -8.54 23.69
CA SER A 62 -12.15 -7.88 22.43
C SER A 62 -12.68 -8.87 21.39
N ALA A 63 -13.84 -8.57 20.80
CA ALA A 63 -14.38 -9.28 19.65
C ALA A 63 -13.31 -9.43 18.56
N ALA A 64 -13.27 -10.59 17.90
CA ALA A 64 -12.40 -10.80 16.75
C ALA A 64 -12.68 -9.71 15.69
N PRO A 65 -11.64 -9.13 15.04
CA PRO A 65 -11.85 -8.13 14.00
C PRO A 65 -12.82 -8.64 12.93
N ALA A 66 -13.70 -7.77 12.45
CA ALA A 66 -14.55 -8.06 11.32
C ALA A 66 -13.70 -8.46 10.08
N PRO A 67 -14.22 -9.33 9.20
CA PRO A 67 -13.51 -9.72 8.00
C PRO A 67 -13.05 -8.50 7.20
N THR A 68 -11.80 -8.50 6.76
CA THR A 68 -11.15 -7.34 6.16
C THR A 68 -10.43 -7.75 4.88
N ASP A 69 -10.87 -7.21 3.74
CA ASP A 69 -10.21 -7.39 2.45
C ASP A 69 -9.04 -6.41 2.30
N LEU A 70 -7.86 -6.91 1.96
CA LEU A 70 -6.72 -6.11 1.51
C LEU A 70 -6.57 -6.25 0.00
N TRP A 71 -7.02 -5.23 -0.72
CA TRP A 71 -6.89 -5.09 -2.17
C TRP A 71 -5.51 -4.54 -2.53
N PHE A 72 -4.75 -5.27 -3.34
CA PHE A 72 -3.36 -4.92 -3.62
C PHE A 72 -2.91 -5.25 -5.05
N ASP A 73 -1.85 -4.57 -5.46
CA ASP A 73 -1.05 -4.94 -6.63
C ASP A 73 0.43 -4.94 -6.20
N TYR A 74 1.20 -5.92 -6.66
CA TYR A 74 2.65 -6.00 -6.39
C TYR A 74 3.44 -4.77 -6.89
N SER A 75 2.87 -3.96 -7.78
CA SER A 75 3.49 -2.75 -8.32
C SER A 75 3.38 -1.55 -7.38
N SER A 76 2.59 -1.63 -6.30
CA SER A 76 2.44 -0.53 -5.34
C SER A 76 3.39 -0.68 -4.15
N PRO A 77 4.28 0.31 -3.89
CA PRO A 77 5.12 0.31 -2.70
C PRO A 77 4.28 0.38 -1.41
N PHE A 78 3.13 1.05 -1.45
CA PHE A 78 2.23 1.12 -0.30
C PHE A 78 1.52 -0.22 -0.06
N SER A 79 1.24 -1.00 -1.11
CA SER A 79 0.74 -2.36 -0.95
C SER A 79 1.78 -3.28 -0.32
N TYR A 80 3.06 -3.12 -0.67
CA TYR A 80 4.14 -3.84 -0.02
C TYR A 80 4.21 -3.54 1.49
N LEU A 81 4.25 -2.26 1.87
CA LEU A 81 4.24 -1.87 3.28
C LEU A 81 3.01 -2.40 4.04
N ALA A 82 1.84 -2.34 3.41
CA ALA A 82 0.62 -2.87 4.01
C ALA A 82 0.66 -4.39 4.15
N SER A 83 1.23 -5.12 3.18
CA SER A 83 1.37 -6.58 3.24
C SER A 83 2.22 -7.04 4.42
N CYS A 84 3.20 -6.24 4.84
CA CYS A 84 4.05 -6.55 5.99
C CYS A 84 3.34 -6.31 7.33
N ARG A 85 2.41 -5.34 7.38
CA ARG A 85 1.79 -4.87 8.63
C ARG A 85 0.41 -5.46 8.89
N ALA A 86 -0.40 -5.64 7.85
CA ALA A 86 -1.78 -6.09 7.95
C ALA A 86 -1.94 -7.46 8.66
N PRO A 87 -1.07 -8.47 8.42
CA PRO A 87 -1.20 -9.77 9.11
C PRO A 87 -1.15 -9.65 10.63
N GLY A 88 -0.25 -8.82 11.18
CA GLY A 88 -0.14 -8.59 12.62
C GLY A 88 -1.30 -7.79 13.22
N LEU A 89 -2.10 -7.11 12.39
CA LEU A 89 -3.23 -6.30 12.84
C LEU A 89 -4.56 -7.06 12.77
N PHE A 90 -4.77 -7.81 11.69
CA PHE A 90 -6.06 -8.45 11.39
C PHE A 90 -6.06 -9.96 11.61
N GLY A 91 -4.90 -10.62 11.64
CA GLY A 91 -4.81 -12.07 11.79
C GLY A 91 -5.69 -12.81 10.77
N ASP A 92 -6.46 -13.78 11.25
CA ASP A 92 -7.35 -14.63 10.42
C ASP A 92 -8.52 -13.85 9.77
N ALA A 93 -8.81 -12.63 10.21
CA ALA A 93 -9.83 -11.79 9.59
C ALA A 93 -9.37 -11.23 8.24
N LEU A 94 -8.06 -11.23 7.96
CA LEU A 94 -7.48 -10.69 6.74
C LEU A 94 -7.77 -11.58 5.53
N ARG A 95 -8.25 -10.97 4.45
CA ARG A 95 -8.49 -11.61 3.15
C ARG A 95 -7.65 -10.92 2.09
N TRP A 96 -6.79 -11.70 1.42
CA TRP A 96 -5.91 -11.20 0.37
C TRP A 96 -6.66 -11.08 -0.96
N ARG A 97 -6.70 -9.87 -1.53
CA ARG A 97 -7.44 -9.58 -2.78
C ARG A 97 -6.51 -8.97 -3.84
N PRO A 98 -5.77 -9.78 -4.61
CA PRO A 98 -4.91 -9.28 -5.68
C PRO A 98 -5.74 -8.67 -6.82
N MET A 99 -5.35 -7.50 -7.31
CA MET A 99 -5.99 -6.79 -8.41
C MET A 99 -4.96 -6.17 -9.34
N LEU A 100 -5.33 -5.88 -10.59
CA LEU A 100 -4.45 -5.18 -11.53
C LEU A 100 -4.68 -3.66 -11.43
N LEU A 101 -3.77 -2.96 -10.77
CA LEU A 101 -3.89 -1.53 -10.45
C LEU A 101 -3.99 -0.65 -11.70
N GLY A 102 -3.21 -0.97 -12.75
CA GLY A 102 -3.30 -0.24 -14.02
C GLY A 102 -4.69 -0.33 -14.68
N ALA A 103 -5.40 -1.44 -14.48
CA ALA A 103 -6.78 -1.59 -14.95
C ALA A 103 -7.78 -0.87 -14.04
N VAL A 104 -7.58 -0.87 -12.71
CA VAL A 104 -8.37 -0.04 -11.77
C VAL A 104 -8.30 1.43 -12.18
N PHE A 105 -7.10 1.98 -12.36
CA PHE A 105 -6.91 3.38 -12.77
C PHE A 105 -7.64 3.72 -14.07
N LYS A 106 -7.59 2.82 -15.07
CA LYS A 106 -8.33 3.01 -16.31
C LYS A 106 -9.85 3.03 -16.09
N MET A 107 -10.37 2.18 -15.21
CA MET A 107 -11.82 2.09 -14.95
C MET A 107 -12.37 3.27 -14.15
N VAL A 108 -11.54 3.92 -13.34
CA VAL A 108 -11.93 5.07 -12.50
C VAL A 108 -11.37 6.41 -12.99
N ASP A 109 -10.93 6.47 -14.26
CA ASP A 109 -10.39 7.66 -14.93
C ASP A 109 -9.26 8.38 -14.17
N THR A 110 -8.37 7.58 -13.57
CA THR A 110 -7.15 8.06 -12.90
C THR A 110 -5.93 7.88 -13.83
N PRO A 111 -4.99 8.85 -13.87
CA PRO A 111 -3.76 8.69 -14.64
C PRO A 111 -3.01 7.41 -14.27
N ASN A 112 -2.56 6.67 -15.29
CA ASN A 112 -1.79 5.46 -15.07
C ASN A 112 -0.42 5.81 -14.46
N VAL A 113 -0.09 5.18 -13.33
CA VAL A 113 1.11 5.46 -12.52
C VAL A 113 1.21 6.94 -12.12
N PRO A 114 0.40 7.41 -11.15
CA PRO A 114 0.37 8.82 -10.73
C PRO A 114 1.73 9.41 -10.34
N PHE A 115 2.69 8.57 -9.93
CA PHE A 115 4.05 8.97 -9.56
C PHE A 115 4.75 9.76 -10.67
N PHE A 116 4.57 9.39 -11.95
CA PHE A 116 5.21 10.10 -13.07
C PHE A 116 4.53 11.42 -13.44
N ALA A 117 3.27 11.62 -13.04
CA ALA A 117 2.57 12.88 -13.22
C ALA A 117 2.94 13.94 -12.17
N MET A 118 3.66 13.56 -11.11
CA MET A 118 4.12 14.49 -10.06
C MET A 118 5.33 15.30 -10.53
N ASN A 119 5.51 16.50 -10.00
CA ASN A 119 6.75 17.28 -10.20
C ASN A 119 7.93 16.66 -9.41
N GLU A 120 9.15 17.14 -9.69
CA GLU A 120 10.37 16.61 -9.07
C GLU A 120 10.36 16.67 -7.54
N ALA A 121 10.00 17.82 -6.96
CA ALA A 121 9.94 18.00 -5.51
C ALA A 121 9.01 16.99 -4.83
N LYS A 122 7.81 16.78 -5.39
CA LYS A 122 6.85 15.83 -4.85
C LYS A 122 7.31 14.37 -5.03
N ARG A 123 7.96 14.03 -6.15
CA ARG A 123 8.55 12.68 -6.33
C ARG A 123 9.66 12.40 -5.32
N ALA A 124 10.55 13.36 -5.09
CA ALA A 124 11.62 13.25 -4.11
C ALA A 124 11.03 13.05 -2.70
N TRP A 125 10.03 13.86 -2.33
CA TRP A 125 9.36 13.73 -1.04
C TRP A 125 8.64 12.38 -0.87
N VAL A 126 7.85 11.94 -1.86
CA VAL A 126 7.14 10.65 -1.80
C VAL A 126 8.11 9.49 -1.62
N THR A 127 9.24 9.53 -2.33
CA THR A 127 10.28 8.49 -2.22
C THR A 127 10.87 8.44 -0.81
N GLN A 128 11.19 9.60 -0.23
CA GLN A 128 11.68 9.69 1.16
C GLN A 128 10.60 9.27 2.17
N ASP A 129 9.34 9.61 1.93
CA ASP A 129 8.23 9.26 2.82
C ASP A 129 7.98 7.75 2.84
N ILE A 130 8.07 7.09 1.68
CA ILE A 130 8.01 5.64 1.59
C ILE A 130 9.17 5.00 2.37
N ALA A 131 10.40 5.50 2.22
CA ALA A 131 11.55 5.00 2.96
C ALA A 131 11.38 5.14 4.48
N ARG A 132 10.91 6.31 4.96
CA ARG A 132 10.60 6.51 6.38
C ARG A 132 9.53 5.56 6.89
N GLN A 133 8.47 5.34 6.12
CA GLN A 133 7.43 4.38 6.50
C GLN A 133 7.95 2.94 6.55
N ALA A 134 8.89 2.57 5.67
CA ALA A 134 9.55 1.27 5.70
C ALA A 134 10.40 1.11 6.97
N ASP A 135 11.22 2.12 7.31
CA ASP A 135 12.03 2.15 8.52
C ASP A 135 11.15 2.06 9.79
N GLU A 136 10.06 2.83 9.85
CA GLU A 136 9.09 2.78 10.96
C GLU A 136 8.41 1.42 11.09
N ALA A 137 8.21 0.71 9.98
CA ALA A 137 7.65 -0.64 9.96
C ALA A 137 8.69 -1.74 10.23
N GLY A 138 9.99 -1.41 10.28
CA GLY A 138 11.07 -2.39 10.36
C GLY A 138 11.20 -3.25 9.11
N VAL A 139 10.83 -2.72 7.94
CA VAL A 139 10.75 -3.45 6.68
C VAL A 139 11.85 -2.95 5.74
N ALA A 140 12.65 -3.86 5.18
CA ALA A 140 13.61 -3.52 4.14
C ALA A 140 12.87 -3.06 2.86
N LEU A 141 13.32 -1.97 2.25
CA LEU A 141 12.76 -1.48 0.99
C LEU A 141 13.87 -0.98 0.06
N ARG A 142 13.95 -1.58 -1.12
CA ARG A 142 14.77 -1.20 -2.26
C ARG A 142 13.84 -0.82 -3.40
N TRP A 143 13.97 0.40 -3.92
CA TRP A 143 13.18 0.82 -5.06
C TRP A 143 13.55 -0.03 -6.29
N PRO A 144 12.59 -0.68 -6.96
CA PRO A 144 12.89 -1.56 -8.09
C PRO A 144 13.46 -0.78 -9.28
N SER A 145 14.54 -1.27 -9.86
CA SER A 145 15.16 -0.70 -11.08
C SER A 145 14.22 -0.80 -12.28
N GLY A 146 13.33 -1.80 -12.30
CA GLY A 146 12.31 -2.01 -13.32
C GLY A 146 10.99 -1.26 -13.12
N PHE A 147 10.90 -0.28 -12.20
CA PHE A 147 9.64 0.43 -11.93
C PHE A 147 9.17 1.27 -13.14
N PRO A 148 7.89 1.19 -13.57
CA PRO A 148 6.77 0.47 -12.96
C PRO A 148 6.76 -1.03 -13.30
N LEU A 149 6.41 -1.85 -12.31
CA LEU A 149 6.46 -3.31 -12.40
C LEU A 149 5.31 -3.89 -13.24
N LYS A 150 5.63 -4.87 -14.10
CA LYS A 150 4.62 -5.65 -14.86
C LYS A 150 4.17 -6.87 -14.07
N THR A 151 3.12 -6.73 -13.29
CA THR A 151 2.74 -7.70 -12.24
C THR A 151 1.67 -8.72 -12.64
N VAL A 152 1.29 -8.77 -13.92
CA VAL A 152 0.19 -9.63 -14.40
C VAL A 152 0.43 -11.11 -14.08
N LEU A 153 1.64 -11.63 -14.31
CA LEU A 153 1.97 -13.03 -14.03
C LEU A 153 1.87 -13.37 -12.54
N PRO A 154 2.57 -12.68 -11.62
CA PRO A 154 2.48 -12.99 -10.19
C PRO A 154 1.07 -12.77 -9.62
N LEU A 155 0.30 -11.79 -10.11
CA LEU A 155 -1.10 -11.59 -9.69
C LEU A 155 -1.98 -12.80 -10.05
N ARG A 156 -1.82 -13.35 -11.25
CA ARG A 156 -2.57 -14.54 -11.68
C ARG A 156 -2.16 -15.79 -10.92
N MET A 157 -0.86 -15.99 -10.70
CA MET A 157 -0.37 -17.10 -9.86
C MET A 157 -0.93 -16.99 -8.45
N THR A 158 -0.98 -15.78 -7.88
CA THR A 158 -1.54 -15.54 -6.53
C THR A 158 -3.02 -15.89 -6.47
N LEU A 159 -3.81 -15.50 -7.48
CA LEU A 159 -5.23 -15.85 -7.54
C LEU A 159 -5.46 -17.36 -7.57
N LEU A 160 -4.69 -18.08 -8.39
CA LEU A 160 -4.76 -19.54 -8.45
C LEU A 160 -4.31 -20.19 -7.14
N ALA A 161 -3.27 -19.67 -6.50
CA ALA A 161 -2.81 -20.13 -5.19
C ALA A 161 -3.89 -19.93 -4.11
N LEU A 162 -4.60 -18.80 -4.13
CA LEU A 162 -5.74 -18.54 -3.24
C LEU A 162 -6.92 -19.49 -3.48
N GLU A 163 -7.21 -19.85 -4.73
CA GLU A 163 -8.25 -20.84 -5.07
C GLU A 163 -7.86 -22.26 -4.63
N GLN A 164 -6.58 -22.62 -4.69
CA GLN A 164 -6.08 -23.95 -4.32
C GLN A 164 -5.92 -24.14 -2.81
N ALA A 165 -5.34 -23.15 -2.13
CA ALA A 165 -4.94 -23.25 -0.73
C ALA A 165 -4.77 -21.87 -0.08
N PRO A 166 -5.88 -21.22 0.34
CA PRO A 166 -5.85 -19.87 0.89
C PRO A 166 -5.01 -19.74 2.17
N GLU A 167 -4.79 -20.81 2.90
CA GLU A 167 -3.93 -20.86 4.10
C GLU A 167 -2.43 -20.79 3.78
N ARG A 168 -2.02 -21.26 2.58
CA ARG A 168 -0.63 -21.25 2.11
C ARG A 168 -0.29 -20.01 1.28
N ALA A 169 -1.29 -19.43 0.61
CA ALA A 169 -1.12 -18.26 -0.25
C ALA A 169 -0.44 -17.04 0.42
N PRO A 170 -0.66 -16.71 1.72
CA PRO A 170 0.01 -15.58 2.37
C PRO A 170 1.53 -15.68 2.34
N ALA A 171 2.09 -16.90 2.49
CA ALA A 171 3.53 -17.12 2.41
C ALA A 171 4.07 -16.81 1.00
N PHE A 172 3.36 -17.25 -0.04
CA PHE A 172 3.69 -16.92 -1.43
C PHE A 172 3.60 -15.42 -1.70
N ILE A 173 2.55 -14.75 -1.22
CA ILE A 173 2.35 -13.30 -1.38
C ILE A 173 3.51 -12.52 -0.73
N ALA A 174 3.87 -12.86 0.51
CA ALA A 174 4.97 -12.23 1.22
C ALA A 174 6.31 -12.43 0.47
N ALA A 175 6.56 -13.64 -0.04
CA ALA A 175 7.77 -13.97 -0.77
C ALA A 175 7.89 -13.20 -2.09
N VAL A 176 6.80 -13.07 -2.86
CA VAL A 176 6.78 -12.28 -4.10
C VAL A 176 7.01 -10.80 -3.79
N PHE A 177 6.35 -10.26 -2.77
CA PHE A 177 6.57 -8.88 -2.36
C PHE A 177 8.03 -8.61 -1.97
N ALA A 178 8.64 -9.48 -1.17
CA ALA A 178 10.03 -9.37 -0.77
C ALA A 178 10.97 -9.43 -1.97
N ALA A 179 10.79 -10.39 -2.88
CA ALA A 179 11.61 -10.50 -4.08
C ALA A 179 11.58 -9.21 -4.92
N LEU A 180 10.41 -8.59 -5.06
CA LEU A 180 10.26 -7.37 -5.87
C LEU A 180 10.78 -6.12 -5.16
N TRP A 181 10.50 -5.95 -3.87
CA TRP A 181 10.73 -4.70 -3.13
C TRP A 181 11.92 -4.73 -2.17
N GLN A 182 12.58 -5.87 -1.99
CA GLN A 182 13.83 -6.00 -1.23
C GLN A 182 14.99 -6.38 -2.16
N ASP A 183 14.74 -7.35 -3.04
CA ASP A 183 15.78 -7.99 -3.85
C ASP A 183 15.90 -7.41 -5.27
N ASP A 184 15.03 -6.46 -5.65
CA ASP A 184 14.97 -5.88 -7.01
C ASP A 184 14.83 -6.95 -8.10
N ALA A 185 14.05 -8.00 -7.81
CA ALA A 185 13.78 -9.06 -8.76
C ALA A 185 12.75 -8.64 -9.82
N SER A 186 12.80 -9.31 -10.97
CA SER A 186 11.82 -9.09 -12.03
C SER A 186 10.51 -9.83 -11.74
N PRO A 187 9.33 -9.17 -11.87
CA PRO A 187 8.03 -9.84 -11.77
C PRO A 187 7.72 -10.72 -12.98
N GLU A 188 8.56 -10.69 -14.02
CA GLU A 188 8.44 -11.51 -15.22
C GLU A 188 9.33 -12.77 -15.15
N ASP A 189 10.16 -12.92 -14.10
CA ASP A 189 10.99 -14.12 -13.90
C ASP A 189 10.14 -15.30 -13.41
N VAL A 190 9.76 -16.13 -14.37
CA VAL A 190 8.96 -17.33 -14.17
C VAL A 190 9.66 -18.32 -13.25
N ALA A 191 10.96 -18.54 -13.45
CA ALA A 191 11.70 -19.53 -12.69
C ALA A 191 11.78 -19.12 -11.22
N LEU A 192 11.97 -17.83 -10.95
CA LEU A 192 11.86 -17.28 -9.60
C LEU A 192 10.46 -17.47 -9.02
N LEU A 193 9.41 -17.04 -9.71
CA LEU A 193 8.04 -17.13 -9.20
C LEU A 193 7.61 -18.58 -8.93
N SER A 194 8.00 -19.52 -9.79
CA SER A 194 7.76 -20.95 -9.54
C SER A 194 8.47 -21.44 -8.29
N ARG A 195 9.76 -21.11 -8.09
CA ARG A 195 10.48 -21.48 -6.86
C ARG A 195 9.83 -20.90 -5.61
N LEU A 196 9.43 -19.62 -5.63
CA LEU A 196 8.76 -19.00 -4.49
C LEU A 196 7.40 -19.67 -4.18
N ALA A 197 6.70 -20.15 -5.21
CA ALA A 197 5.48 -20.92 -5.04
C ALA A 197 5.75 -22.33 -4.50
N ASP A 198 6.82 -23.00 -4.96
CA ASP A 198 7.27 -24.29 -4.44
C ASP A 198 7.62 -24.20 -2.94
N ASP A 199 8.36 -23.15 -2.55
CA ASP A 199 8.72 -22.88 -1.15
C ASP A 199 7.49 -22.61 -0.27
N ALA A 200 6.42 -22.06 -0.85
CA ALA A 200 5.12 -21.91 -0.18
C ALA A 200 4.24 -23.18 -0.23
N GLY A 201 4.76 -24.27 -0.80
CA GLY A 201 4.14 -25.59 -0.84
C GLY A 201 3.21 -25.84 -2.03
N PHE A 202 3.23 -25.01 -3.06
CA PHE A 202 2.46 -25.24 -4.29
C PHE A 202 3.27 -26.03 -5.33
N ASP A 203 2.63 -26.47 -6.41
CA ASP A 203 3.34 -26.82 -7.65
C ASP A 203 3.54 -25.53 -8.45
N GLY A 204 4.70 -24.90 -8.28
CA GLY A 204 5.02 -23.60 -8.85
C GLY A 204 5.12 -23.61 -10.37
N ALA A 205 5.53 -24.72 -10.97
CA ALA A 205 5.55 -24.89 -12.41
C ALA A 205 4.12 -24.95 -12.97
N ALA A 206 3.26 -25.79 -12.38
CA ALA A 206 1.86 -25.91 -12.78
C ALA A 206 1.09 -24.58 -12.57
N LEU A 207 1.34 -23.87 -11.47
CA LEU A 207 0.76 -22.55 -11.23
C LEU A 207 1.17 -21.53 -12.30
N ALA A 208 2.46 -21.46 -12.64
CA ALA A 208 2.97 -20.53 -13.65
C ALA A 208 2.38 -20.82 -15.04
N ASP A 209 2.25 -22.10 -15.40
CA ASP A 209 1.66 -22.51 -16.67
C ASP A 209 0.16 -22.22 -16.73
N ALA A 210 -0.58 -22.49 -15.65
CA ALA A 210 -2.00 -22.15 -15.54
C ALA A 210 -2.24 -20.63 -15.58
N ALA A 211 -1.36 -19.84 -14.96
CA ALA A 211 -1.45 -18.37 -14.93
C ALA A 211 -1.35 -17.71 -16.32
N ARG A 212 -0.79 -18.41 -17.31
CA ARG A 212 -0.71 -17.94 -18.71
C ARG A 212 -1.95 -18.24 -19.53
N GLN A 213 -2.84 -19.10 -19.03
CA GLN A 213 -4.02 -19.53 -19.76
C GLN A 213 -5.17 -18.52 -19.67
N GLY A 214 -6.14 -18.66 -20.58
CA GLY A 214 -7.35 -17.85 -20.64
C GLY A 214 -8.14 -17.76 -19.32
N PRO A 215 -8.38 -18.87 -18.59
CA PRO A 215 -9.11 -18.83 -17.33
C PRO A 215 -8.48 -17.92 -16.27
N ALA A 216 -7.15 -17.95 -16.11
CA ALA A 216 -6.46 -17.08 -15.14
C ALA A 216 -6.52 -15.59 -15.53
N LYS A 217 -6.54 -15.29 -16.84
CA LYS A 217 -6.78 -13.93 -17.33
C LYS A 217 -8.17 -13.43 -16.96
N GLU A 218 -9.20 -14.26 -17.14
CA GLU A 218 -10.57 -13.90 -16.80
C GLU A 218 -10.79 -13.79 -15.29
N LEU A 219 -10.13 -14.65 -14.51
CA LEU A 219 -10.07 -14.58 -13.05
C LEU A 219 -9.55 -13.22 -12.58
N LEU A 220 -8.38 -12.78 -13.08
CA LEU A 220 -7.83 -11.46 -12.73
C LEU A 220 -8.73 -10.30 -13.18
N ARG A 221 -9.36 -10.42 -14.35
CA ARG A 221 -10.31 -9.41 -14.86
C ARG A 221 -11.52 -9.28 -13.93
N ARG A 222 -12.12 -10.41 -13.53
CA ARG A 222 -13.26 -10.46 -12.61
C ARG A 222 -12.88 -9.88 -11.25
N GLU A 223 -11.72 -10.25 -10.70
CA GLU A 223 -11.28 -9.76 -9.40
C GLU A 223 -11.01 -8.25 -9.43
N THR A 224 -10.41 -7.75 -10.50
CA THR A 224 -10.21 -6.30 -10.70
C THR A 224 -11.54 -5.54 -10.81
N SER A 225 -12.53 -6.10 -11.51
CA SER A 225 -13.88 -5.52 -11.55
C SER A 225 -14.56 -5.52 -10.19
N ALA A 226 -14.36 -6.57 -9.38
CA ALA A 226 -14.88 -6.66 -8.02
C ALA A 226 -14.26 -5.60 -7.10
N ALA A 227 -12.96 -5.31 -7.26
CA ALA A 227 -12.30 -4.21 -6.55
C ALA A 227 -13.01 -2.87 -6.81
N VAL A 228 -13.23 -2.53 -8.08
CA VAL A 228 -13.91 -1.28 -8.47
C VAL A 228 -15.36 -1.25 -7.98
N ALA A 229 -16.08 -2.38 -8.04
CA ALA A 229 -17.43 -2.50 -7.50
C ALA A 229 -17.48 -2.31 -5.96
N ALA A 230 -16.41 -2.68 -5.25
CA ALA A 230 -16.23 -2.41 -3.83
C ALA A 230 -15.78 -0.95 -3.53
N GLY A 231 -15.72 -0.09 -4.54
CA GLY A 231 -15.32 1.31 -4.43
C GLY A 231 -13.81 1.55 -4.44
N VAL A 232 -12.99 0.51 -4.66
CA VAL A 232 -11.53 0.63 -4.66
C VAL A 232 -11.08 1.41 -5.90
N PHE A 233 -10.33 2.48 -5.67
CA PHE A 233 -9.79 3.38 -6.71
C PHE A 233 -8.26 3.43 -6.75
N GLY A 234 -7.58 2.68 -5.87
CA GLY A 234 -6.12 2.63 -5.78
C GLY A 234 -5.64 1.52 -4.86
N ALA A 235 -4.33 1.40 -4.67
CA ALA A 235 -3.72 0.33 -3.89
C ALA A 235 -2.77 0.86 -2.78
N PRO A 236 -2.82 0.31 -1.55
CA PRO A 236 -3.76 -0.72 -1.10
C PRO A 236 -5.15 -0.12 -0.79
N GLY A 237 -6.21 -0.87 -1.11
CA GLY A 237 -7.56 -0.61 -0.61
C GLY A 237 -7.89 -1.60 0.50
N ILE A 238 -8.42 -1.13 1.63
CA ILE A 238 -8.75 -1.96 2.80
C ILE A 238 -10.27 -1.86 3.00
N VAL A 239 -10.99 -2.96 2.77
CA VAL A 239 -12.45 -2.99 2.95
C VAL A 239 -12.80 -3.80 4.19
N VAL A 240 -13.35 -3.13 5.19
CA VAL A 240 -13.77 -3.74 6.46
C VAL A 240 -15.26 -4.07 6.39
N HIS A 241 -15.61 -5.33 6.62
CA HIS A 241 -17.00 -5.84 6.56
C HIS A 241 -17.65 -5.85 7.95
N GLY A 242 -17.76 -4.68 8.56
CA GLY A 242 -18.34 -4.51 9.91
C GLY A 242 -19.88 -4.53 9.92
N ALA A 243 -20.47 -4.41 11.10
CA ALA A 243 -21.94 -4.49 11.29
C ALA A 243 -22.74 -3.42 10.52
N ALA A 244 -22.14 -2.25 10.27
CA ALA A 244 -22.74 -1.16 9.50
C ALA A 244 -22.59 -1.33 7.97
N GLY A 245 -22.05 -2.46 7.51
CA GLY A 245 -21.73 -2.72 6.11
C GLY A 245 -20.27 -2.43 5.75
N PRO A 246 -19.89 -2.66 4.47
CA PRO A 246 -18.52 -2.52 4.01
C PRO A 246 -18.04 -1.06 4.04
N GLN A 247 -16.87 -0.82 4.61
CA GLN A 247 -16.21 0.49 4.67
C GLN A 247 -14.82 0.43 4.05
N LEU A 248 -14.56 1.33 3.11
CA LEU A 248 -13.26 1.44 2.43
C LEU A 248 -12.33 2.42 3.17
N PHE A 249 -11.12 1.97 3.43
CA PHE A 249 -9.97 2.75 3.88
C PHE A 249 -8.85 2.61 2.84
N TRP A 250 -8.22 3.71 2.44
CA TRP A 250 -7.23 3.68 1.35
C TRP A 250 -5.85 4.12 1.85
N GLY A 251 -4.83 3.28 1.62
CA GLY A 251 -3.45 3.54 2.00
C GLY A 251 -2.94 2.70 3.19
N ASN A 252 -1.63 2.41 3.19
CA ASN A 252 -0.94 1.72 4.30
C ASN A 252 -1.04 2.48 5.63
N ASP A 253 -1.11 3.80 5.57
CA ASP A 253 -1.27 4.69 6.74
C ASP A 253 -2.68 4.65 7.35
N ARG A 254 -3.65 3.97 6.70
CA ARG A 254 -5.02 3.80 7.22
C ARG A 254 -5.29 2.47 7.90
N LEU A 255 -4.31 1.57 7.98
CA LEU A 255 -4.48 0.25 8.62
C LEU A 255 -4.96 0.36 10.08
N GLY A 256 -4.51 1.38 10.83
CA GLY A 256 -4.98 1.60 12.21
C GLY A 256 -6.47 1.96 12.27
N LEU A 257 -6.93 2.89 11.42
CA LEU A 257 -8.34 3.27 11.35
C LEU A 257 -9.22 2.11 10.86
N ALA A 258 -8.72 1.31 9.92
CA ALA A 258 -9.41 0.11 9.47
C ALA A 258 -9.53 -0.92 10.60
N LEU A 259 -8.48 -1.11 11.40
CA LEU A 259 -8.54 -2.00 12.57
C LEU A 259 -9.55 -1.51 13.61
N ASP A 260 -9.57 -0.21 13.90
CA ASP A 260 -10.57 0.37 14.82
C ASP A 260 -11.99 0.17 14.29
N ALA A 261 -12.20 0.24 12.98
CA ALA A 261 -13.48 -0.06 12.36
C ALA A 261 -13.83 -1.55 12.42
N ALA A 262 -12.85 -2.43 12.31
CA ALA A 262 -13.04 -3.88 12.37
C ALA A 262 -13.35 -4.39 13.78
N LEU A 263 -12.92 -3.67 14.82
CA LEU A 263 -13.14 -4.02 16.22
C LEU A 263 -14.44 -3.47 16.82
N ARG A 264 -15.21 -2.69 16.04
CA ARG A 264 -16.53 -2.16 16.43
C ARG A 264 -17.65 -3.12 16.04
#